data_AF-A0A7Y1XIR4-F1
#
_entry.id   AF-A0A7Y1XIR4-F1
#
_cell.length_a   1.000
_cell.length_b   1.000
_cell.length_c   1.000
_cell.angle_alpha   90.00
_cell.angle_beta   90.00
_cell.angle_gamma   90.00
#
_symmetry.space_group_name_H-M   'P 1'
#
loop_
_entity.id
_entity.type
_entity.pdbx_description
1 polymer ?
#
loop_
_entity_poly.entity_id
_entity_poly.type
_entity_poly.pdbx_seq_one_letter_code
_entity_poly.pdbx_strand_id
1 'polypeptide(L)' 'MLEIKQRTILPPGASIADSVALDHLQREKGRLKVNSRNGQQLRIFLERGKPLQ' A
#
# COMPACT_ATOMS: atom_id res chain seq x y z
N MET A 1 -3.74 13.16 3.76
CA MET A 1 -4.22 11.87 3.22
C MET A 1 -3.39 11.56 1.99
N LEU A 2 -2.70 10.42 1.95
CA LEU A 2 -1.79 10.03 0.85
C LEU A 2 -2.46 9.00 -0.07
N GLU A 3 -2.28 9.14 -1.37
CA GLU A 3 -2.81 8.20 -2.37
C GLU A 3 -1.70 7.34 -2.98
N ILE A 4 -1.84 6.02 -2.88
CA ILE A 4 -0.93 5.05 -3.50
C ILE A 4 -1.61 4.52 -4.76
N LYS A 5 -1.02 4.79 -5.93
CA LYS A 5 -1.60 4.44 -7.25
C LYS A 5 -0.87 3.32 -7.99
N GLN A 6 0.35 3.00 -7.56
CA GLN A 6 1.19 1.99 -8.21
C GLN A 6 2.14 1.34 -7.21
N ARG A 7 2.57 0.13 -7.55
CA ARG A 7 3.66 -0.59 -6.87
C ARG A 7 4.96 -0.31 -7.62
N THR A 8 5.95 0.22 -6.92
CA THR A 8 7.29 0.45 -7.46
C THR A 8 8.27 -0.54 -6.84
N ILE A 9 9.19 -1.04 -7.65
CA ILE A 9 10.35 -1.81 -7.15
C ILE A 9 11.39 -0.78 -6.72
N LEU A 10 11.73 -0.78 -5.43
CA LEU A 10 12.81 0.03 -4.89
C LEU A 10 14.13 -0.74 -4.96
N PRO A 11 15.26 -0.05 -5.17
CA PRO A 11 16.57 -0.69 -5.13
C PRO A 11 16.88 -1.23 -3.73
N PRO A 12 17.73 -2.27 -3.63
CA PRO A 12 18.22 -2.76 -2.34
C PRO A 12 18.86 -1.62 -1.52
N GLY A 13 18.52 -1.51 -0.23
CA GLY A 13 19.05 -0.48 0.65
C GLY A 13 18.30 0.87 0.61
N ALA A 14 17.23 1.00 -0.17
CA ALA A 14 16.36 2.17 -0.10
C ALA A 14 15.73 2.30 1.31
N SER A 15 15.72 3.53 1.84
CA SER A 15 15.07 3.83 3.11
C SER A 15 13.55 3.81 2.99
N ILE A 16 12.88 3.13 3.92
CA ILE A 16 11.42 3.09 4.00
C ILE A 16 10.97 4.12 5.03
N ALA A 17 10.27 5.15 4.58
CA ALA A 17 9.77 6.22 5.45
C ALA A 17 8.57 5.79 6.31
N ASP A 18 7.76 4.84 5.84
CA ASP A 18 6.55 4.36 6.53
C ASP A 18 6.10 2.99 6.01
N SER A 19 5.27 2.29 6.79
CA SER A 19 4.72 0.98 6.43
C SER A 19 3.28 0.82 6.89
N VAL A 20 2.55 -0.10 6.24
CA VAL A 20 1.17 -0.44 6.59
C VAL A 20 1.03 -1.96 6.68
N ALA A 21 0.33 -2.44 7.71
CA ALA A 21 0.01 -3.85 7.85
C ALA A 21 -1.32 -4.13 7.15
N LEU A 22 -1.32 -5.08 6.21
CA LEU A 22 -2.50 -5.52 5.48
C LEU A 22 -2.75 -7.01 5.72
N ASP A 23 -3.99 -7.36 6.01
CA ASP A 23 -4.44 -8.76 6.04
C ASP A 23 -4.58 -9.34 4.62
N HIS A 24 -4.81 -10.65 4.53
CA HIS A 24 -4.94 -11.33 3.24
C HIS A 24 -6.10 -10.78 2.38
N LEU A 25 -7.26 -10.50 2.97
CA LEU A 25 -8.43 -9.96 2.25
C LEU A 25 -8.19 -8.54 1.76
N GLN A 26 -7.42 -7.75 2.50
CA GLN A 26 -7.04 -6.38 2.15
C GLN A 26 -6.08 -6.34 0.97
N ARG A 27 -5.18 -7.32 0.83
CA ARG A 27 -4.24 -7.39 -0.30
C ARG A 27 -4.91 -7.68 -1.63
N GLU A 28 -6.04 -8.39 -1.61
CA GLU A 28 -6.87 -8.70 -2.79
C GLU A 28 -7.71 -7.49 -3.26
N LYS A 29 -7.85 -6.45 -2.44
CA LYS A 29 -8.66 -5.28 -2.79
C LYS A 29 -7.87 -4.32 -3.68
N GLY A 30 -8.41 -4.05 -4.87
CA GLY A 30 -7.92 -2.98 -5.75
C GLY A 30 -8.15 -1.57 -5.19
N ARG A 31 -9.04 -1.39 -4.21
CA ARG A 31 -9.26 -0.10 -3.54
C ARG A 31 -9.39 -0.29 -2.05
N LEU A 32 -8.54 0.38 -1.28
CA LEU A 32 -8.49 0.22 0.16
C LEU A 32 -8.16 1.55 0.86
N LYS A 33 -8.83 1.82 1.98
CA LYS A 33 -8.49 2.92 2.88
C LYS A 33 -7.99 2.34 4.19
N VAL A 34 -6.76 2.70 4.59
CA VAL A 34 -6.07 2.17 5.76
C VAL A 34 -5.23 3.26 6.41
N ASN A 35 -4.87 3.08 7.67
CA ASN A 35 -3.88 3.93 8.33
C ASN A 35 -2.55 3.20 8.35
N SER A 36 -1.46 3.91 8.07
CA SER A 36 -0.11 3.38 8.23
C SER A 36 0.27 3.30 9.71
N ARG A 37 1.46 2.75 9.99
CA ARG A 37 1.97 2.59 11.35
C ARG A 37 2.18 3.91 12.09
N ASN A 38 2.46 5.00 11.38
CA ASN A 38 2.59 6.32 11.98
C ASN A 38 1.23 7.06 12.14
N GLY A 39 0.11 6.41 11.82
CA GLY A 39 -1.23 7.00 11.90
C GLY A 39 -1.64 7.83 10.67
N GLN A 40 -0.81 7.90 9.64
CA GLN A 40 -1.17 8.61 8.41
C GLN A 40 -2.23 7.82 7.64
N GLN A 41 -3.28 8.55 7.23
CA GLN A 41 -4.34 7.96 6.42
C GLN A 41 -3.90 7.78 4.96
N LEU A 42 -3.94 6.52 4.50
CA LEU A 42 -3.59 6.08 3.16
C LEU A 42 -4.82 5.63 2.37
N ARG A 43 -4.80 5.88 1.07
CA ARG A 43 -5.79 5.39 0.12
C ARG A 43 -5.09 4.69 -1.04
N ILE A 44 -5.25 3.38 -1.12
CA ILE A 44 -4.61 2.50 -2.10
C ILE A 44 -5.58 2.28 -3.26
N PHE A 45 -5.10 2.53 -4.47
CA PHE A 45 -5.78 2.26 -5.73
C PHE A 45 -4.84 1.43 -6.60
N LEU A 46 -5.09 0.13 -6.68
CA LEU A 46 -4.37 -0.80 -7.55
C LEU A 46 -5.27 -1.16 -8.73
N GLU A 47 -4.64 -1.40 -9.88
CA GLU A 47 -5.34 -1.88 -11.06
C GLU A 47 -5.94 -3.27 -10.82
N ARG A 48 -7.09 -3.55 -11.45
CA ARG A 48 -7.70 -4.89 -11.41
C ARG A 48 -6.70 -5.92 -11.96
N GLY A 49 -6.54 -7.03 -11.27
CA GLY A 49 -5.60 -8.10 -11.65
C GLY A 49 -4.15 -7.87 -11.21
N LYS A 50 -3.84 -6.76 -10.51
CA LYS A 50 -2.53 -6.52 -9.87
C LYS A 50 -2.64 -6.28 -8.35
N PRO A 51 -3.29 -7.18 -7.57
CA PRO A 51 -3.32 -7.08 -6.11
C PRO A 51 -1.91 -7.25 -5.49
N LEU A 52 -1.80 -6.98 -4.19
CA LEU A 52 -0.51 -6.95 -3.48
C LEU A 52 0.10 -8.32 -3.13
N GLN A 53 -0.54 -9.45 -3.51
CA GLN A 53 -0.21 -10.85 -3.18
C GLN A 53 0.99 -11.04 -2.25
#